data_AF-A0A420YVH8-F1
#
_entry.id   AF-A0A420YVH8-F1
#
_cell.length_a   1.000
_cell.length_b   1.000
_cell.length_c   1.000
_cell.angle_alpha   90.00
_cell.angle_beta   90.00
_cell.angle_gamma   90.00
#
_symmetry.space_group_name_H-M   'P 1'
#
loop_
_entity.id
_entity.type
_entity.pdbx_description
1 polymer ?
#
loop_
_entity_poly.entity_id
_entity_poly.type
_entity_poly.pdbx_seq_one_letter_code
_entity_poly.pdbx_strand_id
1 'polypeptide(L)'
;MKKGLLTGLLLFGFFFGAGNLIFPPSLGLFSGEYFWPAIAGFILSGVGIPIITLIVGATSNGSFKHELETKVHSVFAVAFLAILYLSIGPFFAIPRTATVSYSISIQPFESALASMGISGTLSLFIYTVLYFAAAYWIAIHRSTILNSIGKILTPLFAGLILVLVLLGAIKYAGVAPMQAATAYQNGGSFGNGFIEGYNTLDALASVAFCVVAVNTLKKFHFSSKEEFTKTIIGVGLVTAVGFSILYLGLANLGNHFTVPADVLADNAVNKGSYILAAASKDIFGVFGQVFLGAMVILTCFTTT
;
A
#
# COMPACT_ATOMS: atom_id res chain seq x y z
N MET A 1 -24.19 11.56 -5.17
CA MET A 1 -22.90 12.05 -4.61
C MET A 1 -22.50 11.42 -3.27
N LYS A 2 -23.31 11.50 -2.19
CA LYS A 2 -22.92 10.97 -0.86
C LYS A 2 -22.52 9.47 -0.86
N LYS A 3 -23.27 8.60 -1.56
CA LYS A 3 -22.97 7.15 -1.62
C LYS A 3 -21.64 6.87 -2.34
N GLY A 4 -21.41 7.47 -3.51
CA GLY A 4 -20.18 7.28 -4.29
C GLY A 4 -18.91 7.75 -3.59
N LEU A 5 -18.96 8.87 -2.87
CA LEU A 5 -17.83 9.36 -2.08
C LEU A 5 -17.49 8.41 -0.92
N LEU A 6 -18.51 7.91 -0.20
CA LEU A 6 -18.34 6.93 0.87
C LEU A 6 -17.81 5.59 0.35
N THR A 7 -18.31 5.14 -0.80
CA THR A 7 -17.81 3.95 -1.51
C THR A 7 -16.33 4.14 -1.86
N GLY A 8 -15.96 5.27 -2.46
CA GLY A 8 -14.57 5.51 -2.89
C GLY A 8 -13.60 5.56 -1.72
N LEU A 9 -13.99 6.23 -0.63
CA LEU A 9 -13.21 6.27 0.60
C LEU A 9 -13.00 4.88 1.20
N LEU A 10 -14.02 4.03 1.16
CA LEU A 10 -13.97 2.67 1.66
C LEU A 10 -13.10 1.76 0.79
N LEU A 11 -13.20 1.87 -0.54
CA LEU A 11 -12.32 1.15 -1.45
C LEU A 11 -10.86 1.59 -1.28
N PHE A 12 -10.63 2.90 -1.15
CA PHE A 12 -9.30 3.43 -0.88
C PHE A 12 -8.76 2.87 0.43
N GLY A 13 -9.54 2.84 1.51
CA GLY A 13 -9.10 2.28 2.79
C GLY A 13 -8.81 0.79 2.80
N PHE A 14 -9.44 -0.01 1.92
CA PHE A 14 -9.14 -1.44 1.82
C PHE A 14 -7.84 -1.75 1.09
N PHE A 15 -7.50 -0.95 0.08
CA PHE A 15 -6.30 -1.18 -0.71
C PHE A 15 -5.12 -0.38 -0.15
N PHE A 16 -5.30 0.85 0.32
CA PHE A 16 -4.19 1.69 0.75
C PHE A 16 -3.54 1.20 2.07
N GLY A 17 -2.37 0.57 1.96
CA GLY A 17 -1.62 0.05 3.09
C GLY A 17 -0.09 0.17 2.91
N ALA A 18 0.64 -0.56 3.74
CA ALA A 18 2.11 -0.48 3.83
C ALA A 18 2.83 -0.69 2.49
N GLY A 19 2.42 -1.68 1.69
CA GLY A 19 3.01 -1.95 0.38
C GLY A 19 2.89 -0.76 -0.59
N ASN A 20 1.73 -0.11 -0.57
CA ASN A 20 1.41 1.02 -1.44
C ASN A 20 2.22 2.28 -1.13
N LEU A 21 2.85 2.35 0.03
CA LEU A 21 3.78 3.41 0.38
C LEU A 21 5.21 3.11 -0.11
N ILE A 22 5.66 1.86 0.02
CA ILE A 22 7.09 1.53 -0.14
C ILE A 22 7.46 1.09 -1.55
N PHE A 23 6.57 0.43 -2.28
CA PHE A 23 6.91 -0.11 -3.58
C PHE A 23 7.05 0.97 -4.67
N PRO A 24 6.17 1.98 -4.79
CA PRO A 24 6.33 2.99 -5.83
C PRO A 24 7.63 3.79 -5.73
N PRO A 25 8.05 4.33 -4.55
CA PRO A 25 9.32 5.04 -4.45
C PRO A 25 10.53 4.14 -4.72
N SER A 26 10.47 2.86 -4.30
CA SER A 26 11.52 1.88 -4.60
C SER A 26 11.63 1.61 -6.11
N LEU A 27 10.48 1.43 -6.79
CA LEU A 27 10.43 1.29 -8.24
C LEU A 27 11.01 2.52 -8.93
N GLY A 28 10.63 3.71 -8.48
CA GLY A 28 11.15 4.97 -9.02
C GLY A 28 12.67 5.06 -8.93
N LEU A 29 13.23 4.74 -7.77
CA LEU A 29 14.67 4.72 -7.52
C LEU A 29 15.39 3.78 -8.51
N PHE A 30 14.90 2.55 -8.66
CA PHE A 30 15.58 1.53 -9.46
C PHE A 30 15.29 1.60 -10.95
N SER A 31 14.19 2.22 -11.38
CA SER A 31 13.84 2.33 -12.79
C SER A 31 14.70 3.34 -13.55
N GLY A 32 15.27 4.34 -12.85
CA GLY A 32 16.08 5.39 -13.45
C GLY A 32 15.42 6.00 -14.69
N GLU A 33 16.15 6.03 -15.80
CA GLU A 33 15.68 6.53 -17.11
C GLU A 33 14.51 5.72 -17.72
N TYR A 34 14.29 4.49 -17.28
CA TYR A 34 13.20 3.61 -17.77
C TYR A 34 11.93 3.71 -16.91
N PHE A 35 11.70 4.86 -16.30
CA PHE A 35 10.59 5.13 -15.40
C PHE A 35 9.21 4.82 -16.02
N TRP A 36 8.94 5.31 -17.23
CA TRP A 36 7.59 5.25 -17.81
C TRP A 36 7.09 3.82 -18.06
N PRO A 37 7.87 2.91 -18.69
CA PRO A 37 7.45 1.51 -18.81
C PRO A 37 7.28 0.84 -17.45
N ALA A 38 8.14 1.14 -16.47
CA ALA A 38 8.07 0.55 -15.13
C ALA A 38 6.80 0.96 -14.39
N ILE A 39 6.50 2.25 -14.31
CA ILE A 39 5.30 2.72 -13.60
C ILE A 39 4.01 2.29 -14.31
N ALA A 40 4.02 2.13 -15.64
CA ALA A 40 2.89 1.58 -16.38
C ALA A 40 2.60 0.12 -15.98
N GLY A 41 3.63 -0.72 -15.88
CA GLY A 41 3.49 -2.10 -15.38
C GLY A 41 2.97 -2.15 -13.95
N PHE A 42 3.49 -1.25 -13.09
CA PHE A 42 3.07 -1.12 -11.70
C PHE A 42 1.60 -0.73 -11.57
N ILE A 43 1.14 0.28 -12.31
CA ILE A 43 -0.27 0.71 -12.29
C ILE A 43 -1.19 -0.39 -12.81
N LEU A 44 -0.79 -1.10 -13.88
CA LEU A 44 -1.60 -2.19 -14.42
C LEU A 44 -1.86 -3.28 -13.37
N SER A 45 -0.82 -3.74 -12.69
CA SER A 45 -0.89 -4.83 -11.71
C SER A 45 -1.40 -4.37 -10.33
N GLY A 46 -0.91 -3.25 -9.82
CA GLY A 46 -1.22 -2.72 -8.49
C GLY A 46 -2.50 -1.90 -8.41
N VAL A 47 -3.09 -1.51 -9.54
CA VAL A 47 -4.38 -0.77 -9.57
C VAL A 47 -5.38 -1.43 -10.52
N GLY A 48 -4.99 -1.66 -11.77
CA GLY A 48 -5.88 -2.17 -12.81
C GLY A 48 -6.50 -3.52 -12.44
N ILE A 49 -5.67 -4.52 -12.15
CA ILE A 49 -6.11 -5.86 -11.76
C ILE A 49 -7.01 -5.84 -10.51
N PRO A 50 -6.64 -5.19 -9.38
CA PRO A 50 -7.50 -5.12 -8.19
C PRO A 50 -8.88 -4.50 -8.47
N ILE A 51 -8.92 -3.40 -9.23
CA ILE A 51 -10.18 -2.70 -9.53
C ILE A 51 -11.06 -3.52 -10.47
N ILE A 52 -10.49 -4.14 -11.51
CA ILE A 52 -11.21 -5.05 -12.39
C ILE A 52 -11.76 -6.23 -11.58
N THR A 53 -10.94 -6.84 -10.71
CA THR A 53 -11.34 -7.96 -9.87
C THR A 53 -12.49 -7.59 -8.94
N LEU A 54 -12.44 -6.39 -8.35
CA LEU A 54 -13.53 -5.87 -7.52
C LEU A 54 -14.82 -5.66 -8.33
N ILE A 55 -14.74 -5.06 -9.52
CA ILE A 55 -15.91 -4.83 -10.38
C ILE A 55 -16.53 -6.17 -10.80
N VAL A 56 -15.71 -7.14 -11.21
CA VAL A 56 -16.17 -8.48 -11.59
C VAL A 56 -16.82 -9.19 -10.41
N GLY A 57 -16.18 -9.21 -9.23
CA GLY A 57 -16.74 -9.84 -8.04
C GLY A 57 -17.97 -9.12 -7.47
N ALA A 58 -18.11 -7.82 -7.70
CA ALA A 58 -19.31 -7.07 -7.32
C ALA A 58 -20.51 -7.33 -8.23
N THR A 59 -20.25 -7.66 -9.49
CA THR A 59 -21.29 -7.91 -10.49
C THR A 59 -21.63 -9.39 -10.64
N SER A 60 -20.82 -10.31 -10.09
CA SER A 60 -21.11 -11.73 -10.04
C SER A 60 -22.30 -12.04 -9.12
N ASN A 61 -23.11 -13.04 -9.52
CA ASN A 61 -24.29 -13.45 -8.76
C ASN A 61 -23.94 -14.38 -7.57
N GLY A 62 -22.69 -14.80 -7.42
CA GLY A 62 -22.16 -15.61 -6.32
C GLY A 62 -20.85 -15.07 -5.75
N SER A 63 -20.42 -15.61 -4.60
CA SER A 63 -19.11 -15.31 -4.02
C SER A 63 -17.98 -15.89 -4.89
N PHE A 64 -16.76 -15.36 -4.77
CA PHE A 64 -15.59 -15.91 -5.45
C PHE A 64 -15.42 -17.42 -5.21
N LYS A 65 -15.70 -17.89 -3.98
CA LYS A 65 -15.74 -19.32 -3.67
C LYS A 65 -16.72 -20.06 -4.57
N HIS A 66 -17.97 -19.63 -4.61
CA HIS A 66 -19.01 -20.30 -5.40
C HIS A 66 -18.67 -20.36 -6.90
N GLU A 67 -18.14 -19.26 -7.45
CA GLU A 67 -17.71 -19.20 -8.85
C GLU A 67 -16.55 -20.18 -9.13
N LEU A 68 -15.56 -20.27 -8.23
CA LEU A 68 -14.45 -21.22 -8.35
C LEU A 68 -14.90 -22.68 -8.17
N GLU A 69 -15.82 -22.94 -7.26
CA GLU A 69 -16.39 -24.28 -7.03
C GLU A 69 -17.14 -24.78 -8.27
N THR A 70 -17.91 -23.90 -8.90
CA THR A 70 -18.76 -24.25 -10.04
C THR A 70 -17.97 -24.36 -11.34
N LYS A 71 -16.97 -23.49 -11.55
CA LYS A 71 -16.22 -23.40 -12.82
C LYS A 71 -14.93 -24.19 -12.85
N VAL A 72 -14.34 -24.52 -11.70
CA VAL A 72 -13.05 -25.22 -11.60
C VAL A 72 -13.22 -26.53 -10.85
N HIS A 73 -13.23 -26.48 -9.51
CA HIS A 73 -13.43 -27.65 -8.64
C HIS A 73 -13.56 -27.19 -7.18
N SER A 74 -14.30 -27.94 -6.35
CA SER A 74 -14.52 -27.60 -4.93
C SER A 74 -13.23 -27.59 -4.10
N VAL A 75 -12.39 -28.60 -4.26
CA VAL A 75 -11.09 -28.70 -3.57
C VAL A 75 -10.16 -27.56 -3.99
N PHE A 76 -10.15 -27.20 -5.28
CA PHE A 76 -9.35 -26.08 -5.77
C PHE A 76 -9.79 -24.76 -5.13
N ALA A 77 -11.11 -24.50 -5.08
CA ALA A 77 -11.64 -23.27 -4.48
C ALA A 77 -11.24 -23.13 -3.01
N VAL A 78 -11.34 -24.21 -2.23
CA VAL A 78 -10.95 -24.22 -0.81
C VAL A 78 -9.45 -24.04 -0.66
N ALA A 79 -8.63 -24.80 -1.39
CA ALA A 79 -7.18 -24.72 -1.29
C ALA A 79 -6.66 -23.33 -1.70
N PHE A 80 -7.14 -22.79 -2.83
CA PHE A 80 -6.77 -21.48 -3.32
C PHE A 80 -7.13 -20.37 -2.31
N LEU A 81 -8.36 -20.37 -1.80
CA LEU A 81 -8.78 -19.36 -0.82
C LEU A 81 -8.03 -19.49 0.51
N ALA A 82 -7.73 -20.72 0.96
CA ALA A 82 -6.93 -20.93 2.16
C ALA A 82 -5.52 -20.37 2.01
N ILE A 83 -4.84 -20.68 0.89
CA ILE A 83 -3.51 -20.12 0.59
C ILE A 83 -3.57 -18.60 0.48
N LEU A 84 -4.60 -18.06 -0.16
CA LEU A 84 -4.82 -16.62 -0.31
C LEU A 84 -4.94 -15.93 1.05
N TYR A 85 -5.81 -16.43 1.93
CA TYR A 85 -6.01 -15.85 3.26
C TYR A 85 -4.78 -16.01 4.16
N LEU A 86 -4.07 -17.14 4.08
CA LEU A 86 -2.81 -17.33 4.81
C LEU A 86 -1.72 -16.38 4.31
N SER A 87 -1.67 -16.11 3.00
CA SER A 87 -0.71 -15.19 2.41
C SER A 87 -0.98 -13.74 2.81
N ILE A 88 -2.24 -13.29 2.72
CA ILE A 88 -2.63 -11.94 3.12
C ILE A 88 -2.49 -11.76 4.64
N GLY A 89 -2.92 -12.75 5.42
CA GLY A 89 -2.83 -12.73 6.87
C GLY A 89 -1.41 -13.02 7.36
N PRO A 90 -1.17 -14.15 8.03
CA PRO A 90 0.02 -14.38 8.84
C PRO A 90 1.34 -14.45 8.07
N PHE A 91 1.35 -14.75 6.77
CA PHE A 91 2.61 -15.08 6.08
C PHE A 91 3.27 -13.91 5.35
N PHE A 92 2.51 -12.94 4.82
CA PHE A 92 3.11 -11.84 4.05
C PHE A 92 2.60 -10.46 4.43
N ALA A 93 1.31 -10.16 4.24
CA ALA A 93 0.87 -8.76 4.35
C ALA A 93 0.92 -8.27 5.81
N ILE A 94 0.42 -9.05 6.77
CA ILE A 94 0.44 -8.67 8.19
C ILE A 94 1.88 -8.47 8.70
N PRO A 95 2.83 -9.41 8.56
CA PRO A 95 4.22 -9.17 8.96
C PRO A 95 4.86 -7.94 8.30
N ARG A 96 4.53 -7.69 7.03
CA ARG A 96 5.03 -6.52 6.29
C ARG A 96 4.56 -5.19 6.89
N THR A 97 3.33 -5.13 7.41
CA THR A 97 2.86 -3.90 8.07
C THR A 97 3.75 -3.53 9.26
N ALA A 98 4.15 -4.51 10.08
CA ALA A 98 5.05 -4.30 11.21
C ALA A 98 6.43 -3.82 10.74
N THR A 99 7.02 -4.46 9.72
CA THR A 99 8.37 -4.09 9.24
C THR A 99 8.39 -2.73 8.55
N VAL A 100 7.36 -2.38 7.79
CA VAL A 100 7.25 -1.06 7.13
C VAL A 100 6.99 0.04 8.16
N SER A 101 6.16 -0.28 9.16
CA SER A 101 5.92 0.63 10.26
C SER A 101 7.20 0.92 11.03
N TYR A 102 8.01 -0.11 11.31
CA TYR A 102 9.33 0.04 11.92
C TYR A 102 10.28 0.89 11.06
N SER A 103 10.42 0.58 9.78
CA SER A 103 11.40 1.21 8.88
C SER A 103 11.13 2.71 8.67
N ILE A 104 9.86 3.13 8.72
CA ILE A 104 9.50 4.55 8.55
C ILE A 104 9.50 5.29 9.89
N SER A 105 9.10 4.65 10.99
CA SER A 105 8.85 5.36 12.27
C SER A 105 10.00 5.27 13.29
N ILE A 106 10.70 4.13 13.35
CA ILE A 106 11.72 3.87 14.39
C ILE A 106 13.12 3.83 13.79
N GLN A 107 13.31 3.14 12.67
CA GLN A 107 14.62 2.97 12.03
C GLN A 107 15.37 4.29 11.78
N PRO A 108 14.73 5.41 11.39
CA PRO A 108 15.42 6.68 11.19
C PRO A 108 16.06 7.27 12.47
N PHE A 109 15.68 6.77 13.65
CA PHE A 109 16.19 7.16 14.96
C PHE A 109 17.10 6.09 15.60
N GLU A 110 17.54 5.08 14.82
CA GLU A 110 18.41 4.01 15.32
C GLU A 110 19.73 4.51 15.89
N SER A 111 20.30 5.60 15.38
CA SER A 111 21.52 6.20 15.95
C SER A 111 21.32 6.70 17.38
N ALA A 112 20.12 7.22 17.70
CA ALA A 112 19.76 7.61 19.06
C ALA A 112 19.55 6.37 19.94
N LEU A 113 18.91 5.31 19.43
CA LEU A 113 18.74 4.04 20.14
C LEU A 113 20.07 3.33 20.41
N ALA A 114 21.03 3.41 19.48
CA ALA A 114 22.36 2.85 19.63
C ALA A 114 23.12 3.51 20.78
N SER A 115 22.92 4.82 21.01
CA SER A 115 23.48 5.53 22.17
C SER A 115 22.94 5.02 23.51
N MET A 116 21.79 4.34 23.51
CA MET A 116 21.19 3.68 24.66
C MET A 116 21.54 2.18 24.75
N GLY A 117 22.44 1.68 23.89
CA GLY A 117 22.86 0.28 23.85
C GLY A 117 21.90 -0.66 23.11
N ILE A 118 20.93 -0.11 22.35
CA ILE A 118 19.96 -0.91 21.59
C ILE A 118 20.45 -1.03 20.13
N SER A 119 20.77 -2.25 19.71
CA SER A 119 21.17 -2.55 18.32
C SER A 119 19.97 -2.66 17.38
N GLY A 120 20.18 -2.52 16.06
CA GLY A 120 19.10 -2.54 15.06
C GLY A 120 18.24 -3.83 15.10
N THR A 121 18.86 -5.00 15.24
CA THR A 121 18.11 -6.27 15.36
C THR A 121 17.30 -6.35 16.65
N LEU A 122 17.87 -5.89 17.77
CA LEU A 122 17.16 -5.88 19.05
C LEU A 122 16.00 -4.88 19.03
N SER A 123 16.21 -3.71 18.43
CA SER A 123 15.18 -2.68 18.22
C SER A 123 14.01 -3.23 17.39
N LEU A 124 14.30 -3.86 16.24
CA LEU A 124 13.27 -4.49 15.40
C LEU A 124 12.51 -5.60 16.15
N PHE A 125 13.21 -6.42 16.93
CA PHE A 125 12.59 -7.48 17.72
C PHE A 125 11.63 -6.91 18.78
N ILE A 126 12.09 -5.95 19.58
CA ILE A 126 11.27 -5.27 20.59
C ILE A 126 10.06 -4.61 19.94
N TYR A 127 10.28 -3.88 18.85
CA TYR A 127 9.20 -3.22 18.12
C TYR A 127 8.16 -4.22 17.61
N THR A 128 8.60 -5.32 17.01
CA THR A 128 7.70 -6.35 16.47
C THR A 128 6.84 -6.97 17.57
N VAL A 129 7.43 -7.30 18.73
CA VAL A 129 6.69 -7.83 19.89
C VAL A 129 5.65 -6.82 20.36
N LEU A 130 6.03 -5.55 20.53
CA LEU A 130 5.12 -4.49 20.97
C LEU A 130 4.00 -4.23 19.95
N TYR A 131 4.35 -4.20 18.66
CA TYR A 131 3.42 -3.99 17.57
C TYR A 131 2.35 -5.08 17.54
N PHE A 132 2.75 -6.35 17.58
CA PHE A 132 1.79 -7.46 17.55
C PHE A 132 0.99 -7.61 18.84
N ALA A 133 1.58 -7.31 20.00
CA ALA A 133 0.84 -7.26 21.26
C ALA A 133 -0.25 -6.17 21.22
N ALA A 134 0.09 -4.97 20.72
CA ALA A 134 -0.87 -3.89 20.55
C ALA A 134 -1.94 -4.24 19.51
N ALA A 135 -1.55 -4.78 18.35
CA ALA A 135 -2.49 -5.21 17.32
C ALA A 135 -3.47 -6.27 17.84
N TYR A 136 -2.97 -7.29 18.54
CA TYR A 136 -3.80 -8.31 19.18
C TYR A 136 -4.75 -7.70 20.21
N TRP A 137 -4.25 -6.82 21.08
CA TRP A 137 -5.07 -6.13 22.08
C TRP A 137 -6.19 -5.31 21.44
N ILE A 138 -5.92 -4.61 20.34
CA ILE A 138 -6.93 -3.84 19.62
C ILE A 138 -7.93 -4.78 18.90
N ALA A 139 -7.46 -5.89 18.35
CA ALA A 139 -8.31 -6.85 17.64
C ALA A 139 -9.33 -7.53 18.57
N ILE A 140 -8.92 -7.93 19.78
CA ILE A 140 -9.83 -8.54 20.76
C ILE A 140 -10.81 -7.53 21.36
N HIS A 141 -10.38 -6.28 21.55
CA HIS A 141 -11.24 -5.20 22.01
C HIS A 141 -11.84 -4.50 20.80
N ARG A 142 -12.85 -5.12 20.13
CA ARG A 142 -13.56 -4.62 18.91
C ARG A 142 -13.64 -3.09 18.87
N SER A 143 -12.57 -2.44 18.45
CA SER A 143 -12.48 -1.01 18.74
C SER A 143 -13.23 -0.31 17.62
N THR A 144 -14.42 0.19 17.97
CA THR A 144 -15.08 1.22 17.16
C THR A 144 -14.14 2.39 16.92
N ILE A 145 -13.12 2.56 17.78
CA ILE A 145 -12.01 3.48 17.68
C ILE A 145 -11.24 3.30 16.36
N LEU A 146 -10.59 2.17 16.06
CA LEU A 146 -9.86 2.03 14.78
C LEU A 146 -10.77 2.14 13.56
N ASN A 147 -11.98 1.58 13.62
CA ASN A 147 -12.94 1.67 12.52
C ASN A 147 -13.48 3.10 12.28
N SER A 148 -13.48 3.96 13.31
CA SER A 148 -13.89 5.37 13.21
C SER A 148 -12.70 6.27 12.87
N ILE A 149 -11.53 5.96 13.43
CA ILE A 149 -10.26 6.64 13.20
C ILE A 149 -9.81 6.42 11.76
N GLY A 150 -9.81 5.19 11.25
CA GLY A 150 -9.37 4.87 9.88
C GLY A 150 -10.17 5.62 8.81
N LYS A 151 -11.47 5.85 9.01
CA LYS A 151 -12.30 6.65 8.10
C LYS A 151 -11.81 8.09 7.93
N ILE A 152 -11.16 8.65 8.95
CA ILE A 152 -10.67 10.04 8.95
C ILE A 152 -9.16 10.07 8.69
N LEU A 153 -8.39 9.17 9.31
CA LEU A 153 -6.94 9.14 9.20
C LEU A 153 -6.47 8.66 7.85
N THR A 154 -7.10 7.67 7.22
CA THR A 154 -6.67 7.20 5.89
C THR A 154 -6.75 8.31 4.83
N PRO A 155 -7.84 9.08 4.68
CA PRO A 155 -7.87 10.18 3.72
C PRO A 155 -6.95 11.35 4.14
N LEU A 156 -6.82 11.63 5.44
CA LEU A 156 -5.85 12.63 5.94
C LEU A 156 -4.42 12.24 5.57
N PHE A 157 -4.07 10.97 5.78
CA PHE A 157 -2.77 10.42 5.50
C PHE A 157 -2.47 10.43 4.00
N ALA A 158 -3.41 9.99 3.17
CA ALA A 158 -3.30 10.09 1.71
C ALA A 158 -3.09 11.54 1.26
N GLY A 159 -3.84 12.49 1.85
CA GLY A 159 -3.65 13.92 1.61
C GLY A 159 -2.24 14.40 1.97
N LEU A 160 -1.71 13.97 3.11
CA LEU A 160 -0.33 14.28 3.50
C LEU A 160 0.69 13.70 2.52
N ILE A 161 0.50 12.47 2.06
CA ILE A 161 1.39 11.86 1.06
C ILE A 161 1.32 12.63 -0.26
N LEU A 162 0.13 13.08 -0.69
CA LEU A 162 0.00 13.93 -1.88
C LEU A 162 0.77 15.25 -1.71
N VAL A 163 0.68 15.90 -0.55
CA VAL A 163 1.45 17.13 -0.26
C VAL A 163 2.95 16.84 -0.28
N LEU A 164 3.41 15.76 0.35
CA LEU A 164 4.81 15.33 0.34
C LEU A 164 5.33 15.14 -1.09
N VAL A 165 4.56 14.42 -1.91
CA VAL A 165 4.89 14.13 -3.32
C VAL A 165 4.93 15.40 -4.16
N LEU A 166 3.96 16.31 -3.99
CA LEU A 166 3.92 17.57 -4.73
C LEU A 166 5.12 18.46 -4.39
N LEU A 167 5.42 18.62 -3.10
CA LEU A 167 6.58 19.39 -2.64
C LEU A 167 7.89 18.73 -3.05
N GLY A 168 7.98 17.40 -2.99
CA GLY A 168 9.14 16.64 -3.45
C GLY A 168 9.36 16.80 -4.96
N ALA A 169 8.30 16.75 -5.77
CA ALA A 169 8.41 16.98 -7.21
C ALA A 169 8.94 18.38 -7.54
N ILE A 170 8.56 19.40 -6.75
CA ILE A 170 9.10 20.76 -6.91
C ILE A 170 10.56 20.83 -6.44
N LYS A 171 10.85 20.31 -5.24
CA LYS A 171 12.18 20.41 -4.62
C LYS A 171 13.25 19.64 -5.39
N TYR A 172 12.91 18.48 -5.93
CA TYR A 172 13.84 17.59 -6.61
C TYR A 172 13.73 17.63 -8.14
N ALA A 173 12.97 18.59 -8.71
CA ALA A 173 12.79 18.72 -10.16
C ALA A 173 14.10 18.79 -10.97
N GLY A 174 15.15 19.37 -10.38
CA GLY A 174 16.48 19.51 -11.01
C GLY A 174 17.43 18.35 -10.75
N VAL A 175 17.03 17.35 -9.96
CA VAL A 175 17.88 16.19 -9.64
C VAL A 175 17.71 15.16 -10.74
N ALA A 176 18.79 14.81 -11.43
CA ALA A 176 18.74 13.76 -12.45
C ALA A 176 18.39 12.40 -11.82
N PRO A 177 17.62 11.55 -12.52
CA PRO A 177 17.34 10.19 -12.05
C PRO A 177 18.62 9.41 -11.76
N MET A 178 18.56 8.55 -10.75
CA MET A 178 19.66 7.60 -10.49
C MET A 178 19.81 6.60 -11.64
N GLN A 179 20.99 5.98 -11.75
CA GLN A 179 21.22 4.93 -12.75
C GLN A 179 20.25 3.77 -12.54
N ALA A 180 19.58 3.36 -13.62
CA ALA A 180 18.63 2.26 -13.57
C ALA A 180 19.33 0.94 -13.21
N ALA A 181 18.71 0.15 -12.32
CA ALA A 181 19.17 -1.20 -12.00
C ALA A 181 19.06 -2.12 -13.22
N THR A 182 19.97 -3.11 -13.32
CA THR A 182 20.06 -4.02 -14.48
C THR A 182 18.74 -4.70 -14.83
N ALA A 183 17.90 -5.02 -13.84
CA ALA A 183 16.59 -5.64 -14.05
C ALA A 183 15.63 -4.78 -14.89
N TYR A 184 15.75 -3.44 -14.82
CA TYR A 184 14.89 -2.52 -15.57
C TYR A 184 15.41 -2.26 -17.00
N GLN A 185 16.68 -2.51 -17.26
CA GLN A 185 17.28 -2.30 -18.56
C GLN A 185 16.82 -3.36 -19.59
N ASN A 186 17.19 -3.18 -20.87
CA ASN A 186 17.01 -4.18 -21.93
C ASN A 186 15.56 -4.72 -22.08
N GLY A 187 14.56 -3.86 -21.87
CA GLY A 187 13.13 -4.23 -21.99
C GLY A 187 12.52 -4.85 -20.73
N GLY A 188 13.28 -5.04 -19.65
CA GLY A 188 12.79 -5.60 -18.39
C GLY A 188 11.92 -4.66 -17.55
N SER A 189 11.87 -3.36 -17.87
CA SER A 189 11.19 -2.35 -17.05
C SER A 189 9.71 -2.59 -16.81
N PHE A 190 8.94 -2.87 -17.86
CA PHE A 190 7.49 -3.10 -17.70
C PHE A 190 7.21 -4.34 -16.85
N GLY A 191 7.95 -5.43 -17.07
CA GLY A 191 7.79 -6.68 -16.32
C GLY A 191 8.15 -6.52 -14.85
N ASN A 192 9.27 -5.86 -14.54
CA ASN A 192 9.64 -5.58 -13.16
C ASN A 192 8.64 -4.64 -12.49
N GLY A 193 8.20 -3.60 -13.20
CA GLY A 193 7.12 -2.74 -12.73
C GLY A 193 5.84 -3.50 -12.39
N PHE A 194 5.46 -4.45 -13.25
CA PHE A 194 4.32 -5.33 -13.02
C PHE A 194 4.49 -6.21 -11.77
N ILE A 195 5.69 -6.76 -11.55
CA ILE A 195 5.98 -7.55 -10.35
C ILE A 195 5.90 -6.69 -9.08
N GLU A 196 6.46 -5.48 -9.10
CA GLU A 196 6.41 -4.56 -7.98
C GLU A 196 4.96 -4.14 -7.65
N GLY A 197 4.13 -3.90 -8.67
CA GLY A 197 2.72 -3.59 -8.48
C GLY A 197 1.91 -4.80 -7.99
N TYR A 198 2.23 -6.01 -8.44
CA TYR A 198 1.66 -7.24 -7.89
C TYR A 198 2.06 -7.44 -6.42
N ASN A 199 3.28 -7.09 -6.05
CA ASN A 199 3.81 -7.21 -4.71
C ASN A 199 3.12 -6.30 -3.70
N THR A 200 2.34 -5.30 -4.11
CA THR A 200 1.47 -4.56 -3.18
C THR A 200 0.42 -5.45 -2.51
N LEU A 201 0.13 -6.61 -3.13
CA LEU A 201 -0.88 -7.59 -2.75
C LEU A 201 -2.32 -7.14 -2.97
N ASP A 202 -2.56 -5.95 -3.55
CA ASP A 202 -3.93 -5.45 -3.78
C ASP A 202 -4.73 -6.36 -4.72
N ALA A 203 -4.07 -6.95 -5.71
CA ALA A 203 -4.70 -7.89 -6.64
C ALA A 203 -5.24 -9.12 -5.89
N LEU A 204 -4.45 -9.68 -4.95
CA LEU A 204 -4.85 -10.83 -4.13
C LEU A 204 -5.89 -10.43 -3.09
N ALA A 205 -5.67 -9.30 -2.42
CA ALA A 205 -6.57 -8.72 -1.43
C ALA A 205 -7.96 -8.43 -2.02
N SER A 206 -8.04 -8.01 -3.30
CA SER A 206 -9.32 -7.74 -3.94
C SER A 206 -10.22 -8.97 -4.04
N VAL A 207 -9.67 -10.17 -4.26
CA VAL A 207 -10.44 -11.43 -4.26
C VAL A 207 -11.02 -11.72 -2.87
N ALA A 208 -10.21 -11.55 -1.83
CA ALA A 208 -10.58 -11.78 -0.44
C ALA A 208 -11.60 -10.74 0.08
N PHE A 209 -11.34 -9.45 -0.16
CA PHE A 209 -12.12 -8.34 0.38
C PHE A 209 -13.30 -7.92 -0.49
N CYS A 210 -13.42 -8.40 -1.73
CA CYS A 210 -14.56 -8.07 -2.58
C CYS A 210 -15.89 -8.39 -1.91
N VAL A 211 -16.02 -9.54 -1.25
CA VAL A 211 -17.26 -9.92 -0.54
C VAL A 211 -17.60 -8.91 0.56
N VAL A 212 -16.60 -8.48 1.34
CA VAL A 212 -16.77 -7.50 2.42
C VAL A 212 -17.14 -6.13 1.86
N ALA A 213 -16.44 -5.68 0.81
CA ALA A 213 -16.72 -4.43 0.13
C ALA A 213 -18.15 -4.42 -0.43
N VAL A 214 -18.51 -5.43 -1.23
CA VAL A 214 -19.84 -5.57 -1.85
C VAL A 214 -20.95 -5.59 -0.80
N ASN A 215 -20.79 -6.40 0.25
CA ASN A 215 -21.79 -6.49 1.33
C ASN A 215 -21.92 -5.17 2.10
N THR A 216 -20.83 -4.43 2.28
CA THR A 216 -20.87 -3.11 2.90
C THR A 216 -21.58 -2.09 2.01
N LEU A 217 -21.28 -2.11 0.71
CA LEU A 217 -21.92 -1.22 -0.27
C LEU A 217 -23.42 -1.49 -0.38
N LYS A 218 -23.85 -2.75 -0.38
CA LYS A 218 -25.28 -3.11 -0.41
C LYS A 218 -26.09 -2.48 0.74
N LYS A 219 -25.47 -2.15 1.88
CA LYS A 219 -26.12 -1.44 2.99
C LYS A 219 -26.47 0.02 2.67
N PHE A 220 -25.98 0.59 1.57
CA PHE A 220 -26.35 1.93 1.12
C PHE A 220 -27.71 2.01 0.39
N HIS A 221 -28.52 0.94 0.41
CA HIS A 221 -29.90 0.91 -0.12
C HIS A 221 -29.98 1.46 -1.56
N PHE A 222 -29.38 0.74 -2.51
CA PHE A 222 -29.48 1.08 -3.95
C PHE A 222 -30.86 0.71 -4.49
N SER A 223 -31.39 1.53 -5.40
CA SER A 223 -32.76 1.41 -5.92
C SER A 223 -32.89 0.31 -6.98
N SER A 224 -31.78 -0.05 -7.64
CA SER A 224 -31.74 -1.13 -8.63
C SER A 224 -30.35 -1.77 -8.74
N LYS A 225 -30.29 -2.97 -9.33
CA LYS A 225 -29.02 -3.64 -9.69
C LYS A 225 -28.21 -2.82 -10.69
N GLU A 226 -28.88 -2.10 -11.59
CA GLU A 226 -28.22 -1.22 -12.55
C GLU A 226 -27.57 -0.01 -11.87
N GLU A 227 -28.26 0.63 -10.91
CA GLU A 227 -27.71 1.74 -10.12
C GLU A 227 -26.47 1.29 -9.34
N PHE A 228 -26.52 0.10 -8.75
CA PHE A 228 -25.41 -0.50 -8.02
C PHE A 228 -24.19 -0.72 -8.93
N THR A 229 -24.36 -1.38 -10.07
CA THR A 229 -23.28 -1.68 -11.02
C THR A 229 -22.65 -0.42 -11.58
N LYS A 230 -23.46 0.55 -12.05
CA LYS A 230 -22.95 1.84 -12.56
C LYS A 230 -22.17 2.60 -11.49
N THR A 231 -22.66 2.58 -10.25
CA THR A 231 -21.97 3.23 -9.13
C THR A 231 -20.62 2.57 -8.84
N ILE A 232 -20.55 1.24 -8.79
CA ILE A 232 -19.29 0.53 -8.52
C ILE A 232 -18.27 0.74 -9.62
N ILE A 233 -18.68 0.66 -10.89
CA ILE A 233 -17.78 0.93 -12.02
C ILE A 233 -17.26 2.37 -11.94
N GLY A 234 -18.15 3.35 -11.76
CA GLY A 234 -17.76 4.76 -11.68
C GLY A 234 -16.80 5.04 -10.52
N VAL A 235 -17.10 4.51 -9.34
CA VAL A 235 -16.23 4.69 -8.16
C VAL A 235 -14.91 3.92 -8.31
N GLY A 236 -14.94 2.72 -8.88
CA GLY A 236 -13.75 1.93 -9.18
C GLY A 236 -12.79 2.68 -10.11
N LEU A 237 -13.31 3.31 -11.17
CA LEU A 237 -12.53 4.13 -12.09
C LEU A 237 -11.94 5.36 -11.39
N VAL A 238 -12.73 6.09 -10.60
CA VAL A 238 -12.22 7.25 -9.82
C VAL A 238 -11.13 6.82 -8.84
N THR A 239 -11.33 5.68 -8.17
CA THR A 239 -10.35 5.11 -7.24
C THR A 239 -9.07 4.72 -7.98
N ALA A 240 -9.20 4.10 -9.15
CA ALA A 240 -8.06 3.74 -10.00
C ALA A 240 -7.23 4.96 -10.41
N VAL A 241 -7.89 6.04 -10.84
CA VAL A 241 -7.21 7.30 -11.16
C VAL A 241 -6.51 7.88 -9.94
N GLY A 242 -7.17 7.89 -8.78
CA GLY A 242 -6.60 8.39 -7.52
C GLY A 242 -5.32 7.63 -7.10
N PHE A 243 -5.37 6.30 -7.10
CA PHE A 243 -4.18 5.47 -6.82
C PHE A 243 -3.09 5.66 -7.87
N SER A 244 -3.44 5.75 -9.16
CA SER A 244 -2.47 5.96 -10.23
C SER A 244 -1.71 7.28 -10.07
N ILE A 245 -2.41 8.37 -9.73
CA ILE A 245 -1.80 9.68 -9.45
C ILE A 245 -0.87 9.58 -8.23
N LEU A 246 -1.34 8.95 -7.15
CA LEU A 246 -0.55 8.77 -5.94
C LEU A 246 0.73 7.96 -6.21
N TYR A 247 0.64 6.86 -6.96
CA TYR A 247 1.78 6.01 -7.29
C TYR A 247 2.74 6.66 -8.27
N LEU A 248 2.25 7.37 -9.29
CA LEU A 248 3.08 8.19 -10.18
C LEU A 248 3.90 9.18 -9.36
N GLY A 249 3.24 9.86 -8.42
CA GLY A 249 3.88 10.83 -7.57
C GLY A 249 4.92 10.24 -6.62
N LEU A 250 4.59 9.15 -5.94
CA LEU A 250 5.52 8.43 -5.06
C LEU A 250 6.71 7.84 -5.82
N ALA A 251 6.47 7.28 -7.00
CA ALA A 251 7.54 6.76 -7.85
C ALA A 251 8.39 7.90 -8.42
N ASN A 252 7.80 9.02 -8.81
CA ASN A 252 8.56 10.19 -9.25
C ASN A 252 9.43 10.75 -8.12
N LEU A 253 8.90 10.81 -6.89
CA LEU A 253 9.67 11.16 -5.69
C LEU A 253 10.88 10.25 -5.55
N GLY A 254 10.71 8.92 -5.63
CA GLY A 254 11.83 7.98 -5.54
C GLY A 254 12.83 8.07 -6.70
N ASN A 255 12.36 8.37 -7.91
CA ASN A 255 13.21 8.50 -9.10
C ASN A 255 14.15 9.71 -9.02
N HIS A 256 13.70 10.81 -8.40
CA HIS A 256 14.46 12.07 -8.29
C HIS A 256 15.08 12.28 -6.90
N PHE A 257 14.90 11.35 -5.96
CA PHE A 257 15.52 11.44 -4.64
C PHE A 257 16.90 10.78 -4.63
N THR A 258 17.93 11.52 -4.21
CA THR A 258 19.30 10.98 -4.13
C THR A 258 19.44 10.10 -2.89
N VAL A 259 19.68 8.80 -3.11
CA VAL A 259 19.97 7.85 -2.03
C VAL A 259 21.49 7.66 -1.90
N PRO A 260 22.06 7.81 -0.69
CA PRO A 260 23.48 7.55 -0.43
C PRO A 260 23.91 6.12 -0.79
N ALA A 261 25.17 5.95 -1.20
CA ALA A 261 25.69 4.68 -1.69
C ALA A 261 25.76 3.57 -0.61
N ASP A 262 26.04 3.95 0.64
CA ASP A 262 25.99 3.07 1.81
C ASP A 262 24.57 2.55 2.06
N VAL A 263 23.58 3.44 1.98
CA VAL A 263 22.17 3.06 2.09
C VAL A 263 21.75 2.17 0.92
N LEU A 264 22.21 2.43 -0.30
CA LEU A 264 21.92 1.58 -1.46
C LEU A 264 22.46 0.17 -1.30
N ALA A 265 23.68 0.03 -0.76
CA ALA A 265 24.35 -1.26 -0.56
C ALA A 265 23.77 -2.09 0.59
N ASP A 266 23.08 -1.46 1.56
CA ASP A 266 22.53 -2.16 2.72
C ASP A 266 21.20 -2.86 2.42
N ASN A 267 21.21 -4.18 2.31
CA ASN A 267 20.00 -4.98 2.06
C ASN A 267 18.98 -4.98 3.22
N ALA A 268 19.39 -4.60 4.44
CA ALA A 268 18.47 -4.52 5.58
C ALA A 268 17.57 -3.29 5.50
N VAL A 269 17.96 -2.26 4.74
CA VAL A 269 17.18 -1.02 4.60
C VAL A 269 16.20 -1.14 3.43
N ASN A 270 14.91 -1.02 3.74
CA ASN A 270 13.88 -0.87 2.72
C ASN A 270 14.00 0.51 2.04
N LYS A 271 14.36 0.54 0.75
CA LYS A 271 14.65 1.78 0.02
C LYS A 271 13.45 2.72 -0.09
N GLY A 272 12.25 2.17 -0.33
CA GLY A 272 11.04 2.97 -0.39
C GLY A 272 10.71 3.66 0.93
N SER A 273 10.86 2.93 2.04
CA SER A 273 10.69 3.46 3.40
C SER A 273 11.71 4.55 3.70
N TYR A 274 12.98 4.31 3.35
CA TYR A 274 14.05 5.28 3.51
C TYR A 274 13.76 6.58 2.77
N ILE A 275 13.39 6.50 1.48
CA ILE A 275 13.06 7.67 0.66
C ILE A 275 11.93 8.47 1.30
N LEU A 276 10.86 7.82 1.76
CA LEU A 276 9.74 8.50 2.42
C LEU A 276 10.17 9.22 3.70
N ALA A 277 10.90 8.52 4.58
CA ALA A 277 11.34 9.08 5.85
C ALA A 277 12.36 10.22 5.65
N ALA A 278 13.31 10.05 4.72
CA ALA A 278 14.34 11.03 4.42
C ALA A 278 13.78 12.26 3.69
N ALA A 279 12.91 12.07 2.69
CA ALA A 279 12.24 13.18 2.01
C ALA A 279 11.32 13.95 2.96
N SER A 280 10.59 13.26 3.85
CA SER A 280 9.77 13.93 4.86
C SER A 280 10.61 14.76 5.82
N LYS A 281 11.76 14.23 6.28
CA LYS A 281 12.70 14.99 7.10
C LYS A 281 13.27 16.20 6.36
N ASP A 282 13.62 16.03 5.10
CA ASP A 282 14.23 17.08 4.29
C ASP A 282 13.23 18.19 3.91
N ILE A 283 11.94 17.87 3.73
CA ILE A 283 10.89 18.84 3.36
C ILE A 283 10.24 19.48 4.59
N PHE A 284 9.96 18.70 5.64
CA PHE A 284 9.17 19.12 6.81
C PHE A 284 9.95 19.11 8.13
N GLY A 285 11.25 18.80 8.09
CA GLY A 285 12.08 18.67 9.29
C GLY A 285 11.76 17.42 10.12
N VAL A 286 12.37 17.35 11.31
CA VAL A 286 12.20 16.22 12.24
C VAL A 286 10.74 16.04 12.64
N PHE A 287 9.99 17.14 12.82
CA PHE A 287 8.58 17.07 13.17
C PHE A 287 7.78 16.31 12.10
N GLY A 288 7.95 16.64 10.82
CA GLY A 288 7.24 15.93 9.75
C GLY A 288 7.66 14.47 9.60
N GLN A 289 8.92 14.15 9.87
CA GLN A 289 9.38 12.76 9.92
C GLN A 289 8.71 11.96 11.03
N VAL A 290 8.66 12.49 12.26
CA VAL A 290 7.98 11.86 13.40
C VAL A 290 6.48 11.73 13.14
N PHE A 291 5.87 12.78 12.59
CA PHE A 291 4.45 12.78 12.26
C PHE A 291 4.11 11.74 11.19
N LEU A 292 4.94 11.62 10.14
CA LEU A 292 4.82 10.57 9.14
C LEU A 292 4.91 9.18 9.79
N GLY A 293 5.90 8.97 10.66
CA GLY A 293 6.06 7.72 11.40
C GLY A 293 4.81 7.34 12.20
N ALA A 294 4.25 8.28 12.96
CA ALA A 294 3.02 8.06 13.72
C ALA A 294 1.82 7.71 12.82
N MET A 295 1.66 8.41 11.69
CA MET A 295 0.58 8.14 10.73
C MET A 295 0.72 6.78 10.06
N VAL A 296 1.95 6.35 9.75
CA VAL A 296 2.22 5.02 9.19
C VAL A 296 1.91 3.93 10.21
N ILE A 297 2.30 4.09 11.49
CA ILE A 297 1.92 3.16 12.57
C ILE A 297 0.40 2.98 12.62
N LEU A 298 -0.35 4.08 12.68
CA LEU A 298 -1.81 4.04 12.76
C LEU A 298 -2.44 3.38 11.52
N THR A 299 -1.93 3.70 10.33
CA THR A 299 -2.41 3.10 9.07
C THR A 299 -2.13 1.61 9.04
N CYS A 300 -0.94 1.19 9.47
CA CYS A 300 -0.56 -0.22 9.54
C CYS A 300 -1.47 -1.00 10.52
N PHE A 301 -1.82 -0.42 11.66
CA PHE A 301 -2.80 -1.04 12.58
C PHE A 301 -4.20 -1.18 11.98
N THR A 302 -4.64 -0.28 11.09
CA THR A 302 -5.93 -0.45 10.41
C THR A 302 -5.94 -1.56 9.37
N THR A 303 -4.76 -1.97 8.88
CA THR A 303 -4.59 -3.08 7.93
C THR A 303 -4.36 -4.43 8.62
N THR A 304 -3.80 -4.42 9.84
CA THR A 304 -3.43 -5.59 10.64
C THR A 304 -4.63 -6.24 11.32
#